data_AF-A0A7S4LPY3-F1
#
_entry.id   AF-A0A7S4LPY3-F1
#
_cell.length_a   1.000
_cell.length_b   1.000
_cell.length_c   1.000
_cell.angle_alpha   90.00
_cell.angle_beta   90.00
_cell.angle_gamma   90.00
#
_symmetry.space_group_name_H-M   'P 1'
#
loop_
_entity.id
_entity.type
_entity.pdbx_description
1 polymer ?
#
loop_
_entity_poly.entity_id
_entity_poly.type
_entity_poly.pdbx_seq_one_letter_code
_entity_poly.pdbx_strand_id
1 'polypeptide(L)'
;QPPSNASGSYAVAQSRTTAANKEGRPFQQVPQMHRVADERQTKALLQRLLNSLRKEDKNGWFAKPVTETEAPGYANVIRRPMSFETLQKKIENGEVRNFIQFRRDVDLMLLNAQLFNPPYHDAWKDAHNLRQIARRFYDQYIDKEPVHDLQPGSTSSMAVPGAAGAGGQAMLAGNPRALRPRK
;
A
#
# COMPACT_ATOMS: atom_id res chain seq x y z
N GLN A 1 50.15 -8.17 -64.68
CA GLN A 1 50.33 -9.52 -64.11
C GLN A 1 48.98 -10.24 -64.18
N PRO A 2 48.91 -11.50 -64.65
CA PRO A 2 47.67 -12.30 -64.76
C PRO A 2 47.51 -13.29 -63.57
N PRO A 3 46.45 -14.13 -63.45
CA PRO A 3 45.08 -14.07 -63.99
C PRO A 3 43.94 -14.39 -62.97
N SER A 4 42.71 -14.14 -63.43
CA SER A 4 41.45 -14.93 -63.36
C SER A 4 41.02 -15.81 -62.16
N ASN A 5 39.70 -15.72 -61.92
CA ASN A 5 38.73 -16.79 -61.61
C ASN A 5 38.70 -17.43 -60.22
N ALA A 6 37.49 -17.38 -59.62
CA ALA A 6 36.59 -18.52 -59.41
C ALA A 6 35.94 -18.57 -58.02
N SER A 7 34.63 -18.84 -58.06
CA SER A 7 33.80 -19.36 -56.98
C SER A 7 34.38 -20.63 -56.33
N GLY A 8 34.21 -20.75 -55.02
CA GLY A 8 34.29 -22.02 -54.27
C GLY A 8 33.71 -21.80 -52.87
N SER A 9 32.50 -22.27 -52.56
CA SER A 9 32.12 -23.65 -52.19
C SER A 9 32.83 -24.18 -50.94
N TYR A 10 32.06 -24.25 -49.86
CA TYR A 10 31.98 -25.30 -48.84
C TYR A 10 33.27 -25.98 -48.33
N ALA A 11 33.51 -25.68 -47.05
CA ALA A 11 33.48 -26.65 -45.94
C ALA A 11 34.78 -27.35 -45.47
N VAL A 12 34.80 -27.47 -44.13
CA VAL A 12 35.29 -28.58 -43.29
C VAL A 12 36.68 -28.46 -42.62
N ALA A 13 36.61 -28.83 -41.33
CA ALA A 13 37.63 -29.33 -40.40
C ALA A 13 38.56 -28.28 -39.77
N GLN A 14 38.29 -27.88 -38.51
CA GLN A 14 38.67 -28.60 -37.28
C GLN A 14 40.16 -28.94 -37.18
N SER A 15 40.83 -28.27 -36.24
CA SER A 15 42.06 -28.77 -35.62
C SER A 15 41.84 -28.91 -34.11
N ARG A 16 42.27 -30.08 -33.64
CA ARG A 16 42.00 -30.70 -32.35
C ARG A 16 42.90 -30.16 -31.23
N THR A 17 42.27 -29.95 -30.07
CA THR A 17 42.62 -30.38 -28.69
C THR A 17 44.04 -30.19 -28.12
N THR A 18 44.09 -29.65 -26.89
CA THR A 18 44.66 -30.34 -25.71
C THR A 18 43.91 -29.93 -24.44
N ALA A 19 43.67 -30.90 -23.56
CA ALA A 19 42.73 -30.88 -22.44
C ALA A 19 43.33 -30.41 -21.10
N ALA A 20 42.46 -29.91 -20.21
CA ALA A 20 42.63 -29.98 -18.75
C ALA A 20 41.29 -29.92 -18.00
N ASN A 21 40.73 -31.11 -17.73
CA ASN A 21 40.23 -31.56 -16.43
C ASN A 21 39.32 -30.66 -15.56
N LYS A 22 38.02 -31.01 -15.43
CA LYS A 22 37.42 -31.78 -14.31
C LYS A 22 35.93 -31.47 -14.08
N GLU A 23 35.14 -32.55 -14.18
CA GLU A 23 33.99 -32.88 -13.35
C GLU A 23 32.75 -31.96 -13.38
N GLY A 24 31.70 -32.49 -14.01
CA GLY A 24 30.36 -31.93 -13.95
C GLY A 24 29.82 -31.86 -12.53
N ARG A 25 29.14 -30.76 -12.24
CA ARG A 25 28.15 -30.69 -11.17
C ARG A 25 26.79 -30.42 -11.81
N PRO A 26 25.70 -31.06 -11.35
CA PRO A 26 24.38 -30.79 -11.87
C PRO A 26 24.04 -29.33 -11.62
N PHE A 27 23.25 -28.72 -12.49
CA PHE A 27 22.53 -27.49 -12.16
C PHE A 27 21.76 -27.76 -10.86
N GLN A 28 22.34 -27.37 -9.73
CA GLN A 28 21.62 -27.33 -8.47
C GLN A 28 20.51 -26.31 -8.70
N GLN A 29 19.28 -26.79 -8.73
CA GLN A 29 18.11 -25.95 -8.53
C GLN A 29 18.41 -25.13 -7.28
N VAL A 30 18.66 -23.84 -7.47
CA VAL A 30 18.63 -22.87 -6.38
C VAL A 30 17.22 -22.97 -5.80
N PRO A 31 17.05 -23.39 -4.53
CA PRO A 31 15.75 -23.29 -3.91
C PRO A 31 15.44 -21.80 -3.85
N GLN A 32 14.55 -21.32 -4.72
CA GLN A 32 13.92 -20.02 -4.52
C GLN A 32 13.03 -20.15 -3.29
N MET A 33 13.62 -20.03 -2.09
CA MET A 33 12.87 -19.73 -0.88
C MET A 33 12.48 -18.25 -0.93
N HIS A 34 11.57 -17.89 -1.84
CA HIS A 34 10.62 -16.85 -1.50
C HIS A 34 9.80 -17.42 -0.36
N ARG A 35 10.21 -17.14 0.89
CA ARG A 35 9.32 -17.35 2.04
C ARG A 35 8.13 -16.42 1.78
N VAL A 36 7.08 -16.95 1.15
CA VAL A 36 5.75 -16.33 1.17
C VAL A 36 5.53 -16.03 2.65
N ALA A 37 5.48 -14.75 3.01
CA ALA A 37 5.15 -14.37 4.37
C ALA A 37 3.84 -15.09 4.69
N ASP A 38 3.88 -15.98 5.68
CA ASP A 38 2.76 -16.88 5.98
C ASP A 38 1.49 -16.02 6.07
N GLU A 39 0.54 -16.24 5.16
CA GLU A 39 -0.66 -15.42 5.04
C GLU A 39 -1.41 -15.36 6.38
N ARG A 40 -1.35 -16.44 7.16
CA ARG A 40 -1.93 -16.52 8.51
C ARG A 40 -1.19 -15.61 9.49
N GLN A 41 0.14 -15.58 9.44
CA GLN A 41 0.96 -14.68 10.26
C GLN A 41 0.73 -13.22 9.87
N THR A 42 0.70 -12.93 8.57
CA THR A 42 0.43 -11.58 8.06
C THR A 42 -0.95 -11.12 8.50
N LYS A 43 -1.99 -11.94 8.32
CA LYS A 43 -3.36 -11.65 8.79
C LYS A 43 -3.41 -11.41 10.30
N ALA A 44 -2.73 -12.25 11.09
CA ALA A 44 -2.66 -12.08 12.54
C ALA A 44 -1.98 -10.76 12.94
N LEU A 45 -0.92 -10.36 12.24
CA LEU A 45 -0.23 -9.10 12.50
C LEU A 45 -1.11 -7.90 12.13
N LEU A 46 -1.79 -7.93 10.99
CA LEU A 46 -2.76 -6.90 10.60
C LEU A 46 -3.89 -6.75 11.62
N GLN A 47 -4.41 -7.85 12.15
CA GLN A 47 -5.42 -7.84 13.21
C GLN A 47 -4.90 -7.25 14.52
N ARG A 48 -3.65 -7.56 14.91
CA ARG A 48 -3.02 -6.95 16.09
C ARG A 48 -2.85 -5.44 15.93
N LEU A 49 -2.40 -4.98 14.77
CA LEU A 49 -2.28 -3.55 14.47
C LEU A 49 -3.63 -2.85 14.50
N LEU A 50 -4.66 -3.45 13.88
CA LEU A 50 -6.03 -2.93 13.93
C LEU A 50 -6.51 -2.75 15.38
N ASN A 51 -6.28 -3.76 16.22
CA ASN A 51 -6.69 -3.72 17.62
C ASN A 51 -5.90 -2.69 18.43
N SER A 52 -4.62 -2.46 18.12
CA SER A 52 -3.84 -1.39 18.74
C SER A 52 -4.42 -0.01 18.39
N LEU A 53 -4.78 0.23 17.13
CA LEU A 53 -5.39 1.51 16.73
C LEU A 53 -6.79 1.71 17.33
N ARG A 54 -7.59 0.65 17.44
CA ARG A 54 -8.92 0.70 18.08
C ARG A 54 -8.86 1.16 19.53
N LYS A 55 -7.83 0.76 20.28
CA LYS A 55 -7.66 1.16 21.69
C LYS A 55 -7.43 2.67 21.85
N GLU A 56 -6.89 3.31 20.83
CA GLU A 56 -6.61 4.75 20.83
C GLU A 56 -7.85 5.58 20.41
N ASP A 57 -8.86 4.96 19.77
CA ASP A 57 -10.14 5.59 19.44
C ASP A 57 -11.09 5.62 20.64
N LYS A 58 -10.72 6.40 21.67
CA LYS A 58 -11.45 6.46 22.95
C LYS A 58 -12.90 6.92 22.83
N ASN A 59 -13.20 7.71 21.80
CA ASN A 59 -14.52 8.29 21.54
C ASN A 59 -15.33 7.47 20.53
N GLY A 60 -14.75 6.40 19.97
CA GLY A 60 -15.44 5.49 19.06
C GLY A 60 -15.80 6.10 17.70
N TRP A 61 -15.13 7.17 17.27
CA TRP A 61 -15.43 7.87 16.00
C TRP A 61 -15.27 6.97 14.79
N PHE A 62 -14.32 6.03 14.86
CA PHE A 62 -13.87 5.21 13.75
C PHE A 62 -14.35 3.76 13.86
N ALA A 63 -15.05 3.41 14.95
CA ALA A 63 -15.41 2.04 15.28
C ALA A 63 -16.28 1.36 14.20
N LYS A 64 -17.30 2.07 13.70
CA LYS A 64 -18.29 1.57 12.73
C LYS A 64 -18.49 2.57 11.58
N PRO A 65 -19.11 2.17 10.46
CA PRO A 65 -19.44 3.11 9.39
C PRO A 65 -20.29 4.28 9.91
N VAL A 66 -20.00 5.48 9.40
CA VAL A 66 -20.75 6.70 9.74
C VAL A 66 -22.14 6.63 9.12
N THR A 67 -23.17 6.89 9.93
CA THR A 67 -24.56 6.94 9.46
C THR A 67 -25.01 8.37 9.19
N GLU A 68 -26.07 8.52 8.39
CA GLU A 68 -26.67 9.83 8.10
C GLU A 68 -27.19 10.54 9.38
N THR A 69 -27.60 9.77 10.39
CA THR A 69 -28.05 10.31 11.69
C THR A 69 -26.91 10.90 12.52
N GLU A 70 -25.72 10.30 12.43
CA GLU A 70 -24.52 10.77 13.12
C GLU A 70 -23.89 11.97 12.41
N ALA A 71 -23.94 11.99 11.08
CA ALA A 71 -23.40 13.05 10.25
C ALA A 71 -24.30 13.30 9.01
N PRO A 72 -25.29 14.19 9.13
CA PRO A 72 -26.13 14.56 8.01
C PRO A 72 -25.30 15.13 6.84
N GLY A 73 -25.49 14.56 5.65
CA GLY A 73 -24.78 14.91 4.42
C GLY A 73 -23.42 14.25 4.27
N TYR A 74 -23.04 13.29 5.12
CA TYR A 74 -21.73 12.62 5.03
C TYR A 74 -21.51 11.95 3.67
N ALA A 75 -22.51 11.22 3.17
CA ALA A 75 -22.43 10.51 1.89
C ALA A 75 -22.31 11.46 0.66
N ASN A 76 -22.69 12.73 0.82
CA ASN A 76 -22.56 13.73 -0.24
C ASN A 76 -21.13 14.25 -0.36
N VAL A 77 -20.37 14.22 0.74
CA VAL A 77 -19.00 14.74 0.80
C VAL A 77 -17.98 13.60 0.69
N ILE A 78 -18.18 12.52 1.45
CA ILE A 78 -17.23 11.40 1.55
C ILE A 78 -17.64 10.28 0.60
N ARG A 79 -16.87 10.11 -0.47
CA ARG A 79 -17.15 9.14 -1.54
C ARG A 79 -16.74 7.71 -1.21
N ARG A 80 -15.74 7.53 -0.35
CA ARG A 80 -15.23 6.21 0.03
C ARG A 80 -15.17 6.09 1.55
N PRO A 81 -16.33 5.84 2.21
CA PRO A 81 -16.37 5.63 3.65
C PRO A 81 -15.45 4.47 4.07
N MET A 82 -14.85 4.59 5.24
CA MET A 82 -14.03 3.54 5.86
C MET A 82 -14.22 3.61 7.37
N SER A 83 -14.13 2.47 8.04
CA SER A 83 -14.20 2.33 9.50
C SER A 83 -13.36 1.14 9.93
N PHE A 84 -13.08 1.00 11.22
CA PHE A 84 -12.38 -0.17 11.74
C PHE A 84 -13.19 -1.46 11.56
N GLU A 85 -14.52 -1.43 11.64
CA GLU A 85 -15.36 -2.60 11.33
C GLU A 85 -15.22 -2.99 9.86
N THR A 86 -15.27 -2.01 8.95
CA THR A 86 -15.08 -2.26 7.51
C THR A 86 -13.68 -2.82 7.24
N LEU A 87 -12.63 -2.21 7.81
CA LEU A 87 -11.26 -2.67 7.64
C LEU A 87 -11.05 -4.09 8.20
N GLN A 88 -11.68 -4.42 9.34
CA GLN A 88 -11.68 -5.79 9.87
C GLN A 88 -12.24 -6.79 8.86
N LYS A 89 -13.45 -6.52 8.31
CA LYS A 89 -14.09 -7.38 7.32
C LYS A 89 -13.21 -7.55 6.08
N LYS A 90 -12.56 -6.47 5.62
CA LYS A 90 -11.63 -6.53 4.49
C LYS A 90 -10.40 -7.39 4.76
N ILE A 91 -9.86 -7.39 5.98
CA ILE A 91 -8.77 -8.29 6.38
C ILE A 91 -9.28 -9.74 6.43
N GLU A 92 -10.47 -9.96 6.99
CA GLU A 92 -11.08 -11.28 7.12
C GLU A 92 -11.34 -11.93 5.77
N ASN A 93 -11.87 -11.16 4.81
CA ASN A 93 -12.15 -11.54 3.43
C ASN A 93 -10.91 -11.61 2.52
N GLY A 94 -9.74 -11.22 3.03
CA GLY A 94 -8.50 -11.19 2.24
C GLY A 94 -8.49 -10.10 1.17
N GLU A 95 -9.24 -9.01 1.32
CA GLU A 95 -9.12 -7.81 0.49
C GLU A 95 -7.93 -6.92 0.93
N VAL A 96 -7.53 -7.06 2.21
CA VAL A 96 -6.32 -6.46 2.77
C VAL A 96 -5.39 -7.59 3.18
N ARG A 97 -4.38 -7.84 2.34
CA ARG A 97 -3.43 -8.96 2.45
C ARG A 97 -2.04 -8.53 2.91
N ASN A 98 -1.76 -7.23 2.91
CA ASN A 98 -0.45 -6.70 3.27
C ASN A 98 -0.57 -5.33 3.93
N PHE A 99 0.56 -4.86 4.48
CA PHE A 99 0.64 -3.61 5.20
C PHE A 99 0.36 -2.38 4.36
N ILE A 100 0.73 -2.39 3.07
CA ILE A 100 0.49 -1.26 2.17
C ILE A 100 -1.02 -1.02 2.03
N GLN A 101 -1.79 -2.10 1.82
CA GLN A 101 -3.24 -2.04 1.73
C GLN A 101 -3.88 -1.63 3.07
N PHE A 102 -3.35 -2.13 4.19
CA PHE A 102 -3.82 -1.74 5.53
C PHE A 102 -3.61 -0.26 5.79
N ARG A 103 -2.38 0.24 5.57
CA ARG A 103 -2.03 1.66 5.73
C ARG A 103 -2.93 2.55 4.86
N ARG A 104 -3.10 2.20 3.59
CA ARG A 104 -3.97 2.94 2.67
C ARG A 104 -5.39 3.12 3.23
N ASP A 105 -5.97 2.05 3.77
CA ASP A 105 -7.34 2.07 4.28
C ASP A 105 -7.45 2.80 5.63
N VAL A 106 -6.43 2.70 6.49
CA VAL A 106 -6.33 3.53 7.72
C VAL A 106 -6.21 5.02 7.36
N ASP A 107 -5.29 5.38 6.46
CA ASP A 107 -5.10 6.77 6.03
C ASP A 107 -6.38 7.34 5.42
N LEU A 108 -7.08 6.57 4.58
CA LEU A 108 -8.38 6.95 4.02
C LEU A 108 -9.40 7.29 5.11
N MET A 109 -9.53 6.42 6.12
CA MET A 109 -10.46 6.62 7.24
C MET A 109 -10.18 7.93 8.00
N LEU A 110 -8.91 8.19 8.32
CA LEU A 110 -8.50 9.39 9.05
C LEU A 110 -8.64 10.66 8.20
N LEU A 111 -8.30 10.59 6.92
CA LEU A 111 -8.46 11.71 5.98
C LEU A 111 -9.93 12.05 5.77
N ASN A 112 -10.82 11.06 5.67
CA ASN A 112 -12.26 11.31 5.57
C ASN A 112 -12.79 12.09 6.79
N ALA A 113 -12.35 11.72 7.99
CA ALA A 113 -12.73 12.45 9.20
C ALA A 113 -12.20 13.88 9.20
N GLN A 114 -10.97 14.09 8.73
CA GLN A 114 -10.40 15.43 8.64
C GLN A 114 -11.01 16.30 7.53
N LEU A 115 -11.49 15.69 6.45
CA LEU A 115 -12.16 16.36 5.35
C LEU A 115 -13.57 16.80 5.74
N PHE A 116 -14.30 15.94 6.44
CA PHE A 116 -15.69 16.21 6.81
C PHE A 116 -15.81 17.15 8.01
N ASN A 117 -14.97 16.96 9.03
CA ASN A 117 -15.06 17.70 10.28
C ASN A 117 -14.12 18.92 10.26
N PRO A 118 -14.52 20.05 10.86
CA PRO A 118 -13.62 21.20 10.96
C PRO A 118 -12.46 20.93 11.94
N PRO A 119 -11.31 21.63 11.81
CA PRO A 119 -10.10 21.35 12.61
C PRO A 119 -10.26 21.45 14.13
N TYR A 120 -11.24 22.23 14.60
CA TYR A 120 -11.54 22.40 16.02
C TYR A 120 -12.42 21.27 16.59
N HIS A 121 -13.01 20.42 15.76
CA HIS A 121 -13.85 19.31 16.18
C HIS A 121 -13.03 18.14 16.73
N ASP A 122 -13.52 17.46 17.76
CA ASP A 122 -12.74 16.41 18.43
C ASP A 122 -12.48 15.20 17.53
N ALA A 123 -13.43 14.80 16.67
CA ALA A 123 -13.18 13.76 15.67
C ALA A 123 -12.02 14.13 14.69
N TRP A 124 -11.82 15.42 14.39
CA TRP A 124 -10.69 15.86 13.56
C TRP A 124 -9.37 15.73 14.34
N LYS A 125 -9.35 16.17 15.60
CA LYS A 125 -8.18 16.09 16.48
C LYS A 125 -7.80 14.64 16.75
N ASP A 126 -8.76 13.78 17.02
CA ASP A 126 -8.54 12.35 17.22
C ASP A 126 -8.01 11.70 15.95
N ALA A 127 -8.53 12.06 14.76
CA ALA A 127 -7.97 11.59 13.49
C ALA A 127 -6.51 12.04 13.31
N HIS A 128 -6.18 13.29 13.68
CA HIS A 128 -4.81 13.78 13.64
C HIS A 128 -3.89 12.99 14.57
N ASN A 129 -4.30 12.80 15.83
CA ASN A 129 -3.52 12.09 16.84
C ASN A 129 -3.30 10.62 16.47
N LEU A 130 -4.37 9.95 16.03
CA LEU A 130 -4.33 8.55 15.62
C LEU A 130 -3.42 8.34 14.41
N ARG A 131 -3.34 9.31 13.48
CA ARG A 131 -2.38 9.25 12.37
C ARG A 131 -0.93 9.29 12.85
N GLN A 132 -0.62 10.11 13.87
CA GLN A 132 0.74 10.15 14.44
C GLN A 132 1.10 8.82 15.11
N ILE A 133 0.15 8.21 15.81
CA ILE A 133 0.32 6.89 16.42
C ILE A 133 0.53 5.81 15.33
N ALA A 134 -0.31 5.81 14.30
CA ALA A 134 -0.18 4.90 13.16
C ALA A 134 1.18 5.03 12.47
N ARG A 135 1.67 6.26 12.27
CA ARG A 135 3.00 6.51 11.69
C ARG A 135 4.13 5.88 12.50
N ARG A 136 4.11 6.01 13.83
CA ARG A 136 5.10 5.36 14.70
C ARG A 136 5.09 3.84 14.54
N PHE A 137 3.91 3.24 14.38
CA PHE A 137 3.82 1.81 14.09
C PHE A 137 4.40 1.46 12.72
N TYR A 138 4.14 2.26 11.69
CA TYR A 138 4.70 2.03 10.35
C TYR A 138 6.23 2.12 10.35
N ASP A 139 6.78 3.17 10.96
CA ASP A 139 8.23 3.38 11.05
C ASP A 139 8.92 2.24 11.85
N GLN A 140 8.24 1.66 12.84
CA GLN A 140 8.78 0.59 13.68
C GLN A 140 8.72 -0.80 13.03
N TYR A 141 7.64 -1.11 12.30
CA TYR A 141 7.33 -2.47 11.85
C TYR A 141 7.37 -2.67 10.34
N ILE A 142 7.35 -1.60 9.53
CA ILE A 142 7.26 -1.69 8.07
C ILE A 142 8.53 -1.18 7.41
N ASP A 143 9.03 0.00 7.80
CA ASP A 143 10.17 0.63 7.12
C ASP A 143 11.53 -0.02 7.46
N LYS A 144 11.54 -1.03 8.35
CA LYS A 144 12.72 -1.82 8.73
C LYS A 144 12.81 -3.20 8.07
N GLU A 145 11.74 -3.67 7.44
CA GLU A 145 11.77 -4.89 6.63
C GLU A 145 12.25 -4.50 5.22
N PRO A 146 13.33 -5.10 4.68
CA PRO A 146 13.68 -4.88 3.29
C PRO A 146 12.51 -5.40 2.44
N VAL A 147 11.92 -4.52 1.64
CA VAL A 147 10.87 -4.88 0.68
C VAL A 147 11.47 -5.86 -0.34
N HIS A 148 11.45 -7.15 -0.01
CA HIS A 148 11.73 -8.20 -0.97
C HIS A 148 10.52 -8.32 -1.88
N ASP A 149 10.71 -7.78 -3.08
CA ASP A 149 9.95 -8.02 -4.31
C ASP A 149 8.47 -7.61 -4.31
N LEU A 150 8.23 -6.28 -4.43
CA LEU A 150 7.12 -5.83 -5.26
C LEU A 150 7.51 -6.04 -6.73
N GLN A 151 7.00 -7.10 -7.37
CA GLN A 151 7.02 -7.17 -8.83
C GLN A 151 6.27 -5.96 -9.41
N PRO A 152 6.86 -5.16 -10.30
CA PRO A 152 6.13 -4.11 -11.01
C PRO A 152 5.28 -4.77 -12.11
N GLY A 153 4.02 -5.01 -11.81
CA GLY A 153 3.02 -5.49 -12.77
C GLY A 153 2.02 -4.39 -13.14
N SER A 154 2.26 -3.77 -14.30
CA SER A 154 1.29 -3.03 -15.13
C SER A 154 0.69 -1.74 -14.57
N THR A 155 1.43 -0.62 -14.65
CA THR A 155 0.82 0.71 -14.74
C THR A 155 0.62 1.06 -16.21
N SER A 156 -0.62 0.96 -16.70
CA SER A 156 -1.01 1.75 -17.86
C SER A 156 -0.92 3.22 -17.49
N SER A 157 -0.11 3.94 -18.25
CA SER A 157 0.10 5.38 -18.21
C SER A 157 -1.23 6.13 -18.31
N MET A 158 -1.54 6.94 -17.30
CA MET A 158 -2.24 8.20 -17.55
C MET A 158 -1.54 9.31 -16.76
N ALA A 159 -1.00 10.24 -17.52
CA ALA A 159 -0.41 11.48 -17.07
C ALA A 159 -1.46 12.34 -16.33
N VAL A 160 -1.04 12.97 -15.24
CA VAL A 160 -1.76 14.09 -14.63
C VAL A 160 -0.89 15.33 -14.83
N PRO A 161 -1.35 16.37 -15.53
CA PRO A 161 -0.61 17.61 -15.62
C PRO A 161 -0.94 18.54 -14.45
N GLY A 162 0.12 19.16 -13.92
CA GLY A 162 0.14 20.59 -13.58
C GLY A 162 -0.48 21.00 -12.25
N ALA A 163 0.36 21.08 -11.22
CA ALA A 163 0.13 21.93 -10.06
C ALA A 163 0.36 23.40 -10.45
N ALA A 164 -0.61 24.27 -10.13
CA ALA A 164 -0.41 25.71 -9.99
C ALA A 164 -1.19 26.16 -8.75
N GLY A 165 -0.49 26.85 -7.85
CA GLY A 165 -1.02 27.27 -6.55
C GLY A 165 -1.94 28.47 -6.61
N ALA A 166 -2.62 28.73 -5.50
CA ALA A 166 -3.01 30.07 -5.08
C ALA A 166 -3.38 30.01 -3.60
N GLY A 167 -2.86 30.97 -2.82
CA GLY A 167 -3.29 31.23 -1.46
C GLY A 167 -4.74 31.74 -1.40
N GLY A 168 -5.32 31.64 -0.21
CA GLY A 168 -6.62 32.19 0.10
C GLY A 168 -6.89 32.08 1.60
N GLN A 169 -6.75 33.19 2.31
CA GLN A 169 -7.35 33.37 3.64
C GLN A 169 -8.89 33.50 3.52
N ALA A 170 -9.55 33.26 4.67
CA ALA A 170 -10.97 33.53 4.98
C ALA A 170 -11.95 32.43 4.51
N MET A 171 -12.98 32.00 5.26
CA MET A 171 -13.77 32.65 6.32
C MET A 171 -14.25 31.61 7.35
N LEU A 172 -14.36 32.05 8.61
CA LEU A 172 -15.12 31.38 9.67
C LEU A 172 -16.62 31.43 9.31
N ALA A 173 -17.16 30.35 8.76
CA ALA A 173 -18.59 30.11 8.71
C ALA A 173 -18.85 28.70 9.23
N GLY A 174 -19.59 28.59 10.33
CA GLY A 174 -19.88 27.31 10.98
C GLY A 174 -20.47 26.32 9.98
N ASN A 175 -19.82 25.16 9.82
CA ASN A 175 -20.40 24.04 9.11
C ASN A 175 -21.40 23.35 10.07
N PRO A 176 -22.72 23.36 9.83
CA PRO A 176 -23.71 22.74 10.71
C PRO A 176 -23.68 21.19 10.68
N ARG A 177 -22.68 20.58 10.03
CA ARG A 177 -22.60 19.15 9.72
C ARG A 177 -21.35 18.50 10.33
N ALA A 178 -21.15 18.65 11.64
CA ALA A 178 -20.11 17.92 12.35
C ALA A 178 -20.64 16.54 12.82
N LEU A 179 -19.74 15.57 13.00
CA LEU A 179 -20.06 14.28 13.60
C LEU A 179 -20.65 14.45 15.01
N ARG A 180 -21.78 13.80 15.29
CA ARG A 180 -22.34 13.73 16.63
C ARG A 180 -21.67 12.61 17.45
N PRO A 181 -21.44 12.81 18.76
CA PRO A 181 -20.88 11.77 19.63
C PRO A 181 -21.72 10.50 19.59
N ARG A 182 -21.04 9.35 19.45
CA ARG A 182 -21.64 8.04 19.71
C ARG A 182 -21.60 7.83 21.22
N LYS A 183 -22.77 7.90 21.87
CA LYS A 183 -22.91 7.53 23.29
C LYS A 183 -22.73 6.02 23.47
#